data_AF-A0A9D7HFH7-F1
#
_entry.id   AF-A0A9D7HFH7-F1
#
_cell.length_a   1.000
_cell.length_b   1.000
_cell.length_c   1.000
_cell.angle_alpha   90.00
_cell.angle_beta   90.00
_cell.angle_gamma   90.00
#
_symmetry.space_group_name_H-M   'P 1'
#
loop_
_entity.id
_entity.type
_entity.pdbx_description
1 polymer ?
#
loop_
_entity_poly.entity_id
_entity_poly.type
_entity_poly.pdbx_seq_one_letter_code
_entity_poly.pdbx_strand_id
1 'polypeptide(L)'
;MTRTRRAAFTLFSVVAAGVLHAQSCQLALPASGKMTLSIRTFTGPMFSDPKFMKAKDEKKDEQVNAFNAGVLGGTVPTASNSEMEFSLNKAVVEAGDEYTIGYNVGGTDYFSYVVCKDDTLYIARNRGVVMIGPADNPIGFTIQGIQKVPVHLKVGDVLEPFTDASFMFPTTADVTLKKKVFSHMRTTSSREFGFATDSRTGESGFGPYNKTTTSAVYKTIDVAARKEISFSAHSIQGMNAVVSGTEEVTVGGVAYTAYIIESESWTRSSVTTDYESADEAVSQEAEAFAAKIQTKQERLMTRKGFTNKLGYMVMYSKVWFVPALGGAVITEAYDTTGAITTIMRLVKVE
;
A
#
# COMPACT_ATOMS: atom_id res chain seq x y z
N MET A 1 4.47 -8.62 -85.36
CA MET A 1 3.83 -7.28 -85.40
C MET A 1 2.62 -7.32 -84.49
N THR A 2 2.75 -6.76 -83.27
CA THR A 2 2.13 -5.49 -82.83
C THR A 2 0.62 -5.61 -82.59
N ARG A 3 0.01 -5.18 -81.48
CA ARG A 3 0.44 -4.54 -80.23
C ARG A 3 -0.84 -4.36 -79.37
N THR A 4 -0.73 -4.56 -78.05
CA THR A 4 -1.30 -3.74 -76.94
C THR A 4 -2.81 -3.40 -76.85
N ARG A 5 -3.47 -3.83 -75.75
CA ARG A 5 -3.90 -3.06 -74.52
C ARG A 5 -5.31 -2.44 -74.66
N ARG A 6 -6.17 -2.22 -73.66
CA ARG A 6 -6.35 -2.37 -72.18
C ARG A 6 -7.87 -2.00 -71.98
N ALA A 7 -8.65 -2.46 -71.00
CA ALA A 7 -8.65 -2.20 -69.56
C ALA A 7 -9.84 -3.01 -68.96
N ALA A 8 -9.68 -3.85 -67.94
CA ALA A 8 -9.57 -3.59 -66.48
C ALA A 8 -10.91 -3.27 -65.77
N PHE A 9 -11.32 -4.16 -64.85
CA PHE A 9 -11.78 -3.96 -63.45
C PHE A 9 -12.80 -5.07 -63.08
N THR A 10 -12.83 -5.77 -61.95
CA THR A 10 -11.92 -6.16 -60.85
C THR A 10 -12.68 -7.27 -60.11
N LEU A 11 -11.96 -8.33 -59.72
CA LEU A 11 -12.44 -9.43 -58.89
C LEU A 11 -13.10 -8.93 -57.58
N PHE A 12 -14.31 -9.40 -57.28
CA PHE A 12 -14.80 -9.44 -55.91
C PHE A 12 -14.19 -10.67 -55.22
N SER A 13 -13.04 -10.45 -54.58
CA SER A 13 -12.41 -11.43 -53.71
C SER A 13 -13.23 -11.57 -52.42
N VAL A 14 -13.58 -12.81 -52.12
CA VAL A 14 -13.95 -13.30 -50.80
C VAL A 14 -12.85 -12.86 -49.82
N VAL A 15 -13.12 -11.83 -49.02
CA VAL A 15 -12.44 -11.67 -47.74
C VAL A 15 -13.34 -12.33 -46.73
N ALA A 16 -13.10 -13.63 -46.55
CA ALA A 16 -13.33 -14.23 -45.26
C ALA A 16 -12.62 -13.31 -44.26
N ALA A 17 -13.41 -12.57 -43.47
CA ALA A 17 -12.95 -12.04 -42.21
C ALA A 17 -12.59 -13.28 -41.38
N GLY A 18 -11.37 -13.79 -41.60
CA GLY A 18 -10.75 -14.72 -40.70
C GLY A 18 -10.86 -14.06 -39.35
N VAL A 19 -11.53 -14.75 -38.44
CA VAL A 19 -11.36 -14.58 -37.00
C VAL A 19 -9.85 -14.50 -36.81
N LEU A 20 -9.34 -13.27 -36.68
CA LEU A 20 -7.99 -13.02 -36.20
C LEU A 20 -7.96 -13.77 -34.89
N HIS A 21 -7.35 -14.95 -34.90
CA HIS A 21 -7.05 -15.68 -33.69
C HIS A 21 -6.25 -14.66 -32.89
N ALA A 22 -6.85 -14.15 -31.81
CA ALA A 22 -6.11 -13.48 -30.76
C ALA A 22 -4.88 -14.37 -30.53
N GLN A 23 -3.70 -13.84 -30.82
CA GLN A 23 -2.47 -14.62 -30.68
C GLN A 23 -2.36 -14.96 -29.19
N SER A 24 -2.83 -16.16 -28.85
CA SER A 24 -2.80 -16.67 -27.49
C SER A 24 -1.33 -16.86 -27.16
N CYS A 25 -0.81 -16.09 -26.21
CA CYS A 25 0.54 -16.30 -25.73
C CYS A 25 0.56 -17.67 -25.08
N GLN A 26 1.24 -18.63 -25.69
CA GLN A 26 1.27 -19.99 -25.22
C GLN A 26 2.15 -20.07 -23.98
N LEU A 27 1.53 -19.85 -22.80
CA LEU A 27 2.21 -20.02 -21.53
C LEU A 27 2.65 -21.47 -21.36
N ALA A 28 3.86 -21.66 -20.86
CA ALA A 28 4.44 -22.94 -20.48
C ALA A 28 3.91 -23.42 -19.11
N LEU A 29 2.60 -23.23 -18.88
CA LEU A 29 1.90 -23.70 -17.69
C LEU A 29 1.01 -24.88 -18.06
N PRO A 30 0.95 -25.95 -17.23
CA PRO A 30 0.05 -27.06 -17.46
C PRO A 30 -1.42 -26.59 -17.34
N ALA A 31 -2.30 -27.21 -18.12
CA ALA A 31 -3.74 -26.88 -18.09
C ALA A 31 -4.39 -27.18 -16.73
N SER A 32 -3.84 -28.16 -16.02
CA SER A 32 -4.19 -28.49 -14.64
C SER A 32 -2.91 -28.93 -13.95
N GLY A 33 -2.67 -28.46 -12.72
CA GLY A 33 -1.40 -28.78 -12.07
C GLY A 33 -1.21 -28.12 -10.72
N LYS A 34 0.04 -28.12 -10.25
CA LYS A 34 0.47 -27.46 -9.04
C LYS A 34 1.71 -26.61 -9.26
N MET A 35 1.83 -25.53 -8.51
CA MET A 35 3.07 -24.77 -8.34
C MET A 35 3.46 -24.79 -6.87
N THR A 36 4.75 -25.00 -6.59
CA THR A 36 5.27 -24.92 -5.22
C THR A 36 6.13 -23.68 -5.09
N LEU A 37 5.77 -22.80 -4.16
CA LEU A 37 6.52 -21.60 -3.81
C LEU A 37 7.21 -21.79 -2.46
N SER A 38 8.53 -21.59 -2.41
CA SER A 38 9.25 -21.47 -1.15
C SER A 38 9.25 -20.00 -0.72
N ILE A 39 8.82 -19.73 0.50
CA ILE A 39 8.78 -18.40 1.10
C ILE A 39 9.68 -18.40 2.32
N ARG A 40 10.63 -17.47 2.33
CA ARG A 40 11.52 -17.22 3.45
C ARG A 40 11.31 -15.79 3.90
N THR A 41 11.02 -15.60 5.18
CA THR A 41 10.91 -14.26 5.77
C THR A 41 12.07 -14.00 6.71
N PHE A 42 12.38 -12.72 6.88
CA PHE A 42 13.49 -12.24 7.69
C PHE A 42 13.03 -11.05 8.52
N THR A 43 13.54 -10.95 9.74
CA THR A 43 13.30 -9.80 10.60
C THR A 43 14.41 -8.79 10.38
N GLY A 44 14.11 -7.72 9.65
CA GLY A 44 15.07 -6.64 9.37
C GLY A 44 15.50 -5.87 10.64
N PRO A 45 16.65 -5.16 10.60
CA PRO A 45 17.20 -4.45 11.75
C PRO A 45 16.24 -3.42 12.37
N MET A 46 15.39 -2.80 11.55
CA MET A 46 14.43 -1.77 11.96
C MET A 46 13.44 -2.28 13.01
N PHE A 47 12.97 -3.52 12.85
CA PHE A 47 11.95 -4.11 13.73
C PHE A 47 12.54 -4.67 15.02
N SER A 48 13.83 -4.98 15.03
CA SER A 48 14.51 -5.63 16.15
C SER A 48 15.41 -4.71 16.98
N ASP A 49 15.88 -3.57 16.44
CA ASP A 49 16.89 -2.74 17.11
C ASP A 49 16.51 -1.24 17.26
N PRO A 50 16.12 -0.79 18.47
CA PRO A 50 15.89 0.63 18.76
C PRO A 50 17.12 1.54 18.53
N LYS A 51 18.34 0.99 18.50
CA LYS A 51 19.57 1.74 18.19
C LYS A 51 19.67 2.05 16.70
N PHE A 52 19.16 1.19 15.83
CA PHE A 52 19.07 1.44 14.38
C PHE A 52 18.31 2.74 14.11
N MET A 53 17.15 2.90 14.75
CA MET A 53 16.30 4.10 14.61
C MET A 53 16.95 5.39 15.11
N LYS A 54 18.01 5.29 15.92
CA LYS A 54 18.77 6.43 16.47
C LYS A 54 20.12 6.63 15.78
N ALA A 55 20.54 5.72 14.89
CA ALA A 55 21.79 5.82 14.17
C ALA A 55 21.75 6.93 13.11
N LYS A 56 22.93 7.42 12.71
CA LYS A 56 23.08 8.26 11.52
C LYS A 56 22.85 7.45 10.25
N ASP A 57 22.46 8.11 9.17
CA ASP A 57 22.03 7.44 7.95
C ASP A 57 23.15 6.60 7.33
N GLU A 58 24.41 7.05 7.33
CA GLU A 58 25.53 6.24 6.79
C GLU A 58 25.69 4.90 7.54
N LYS A 59 25.44 4.90 8.85
CA LYS A 59 25.53 3.70 9.68
C LYS A 59 24.31 2.79 9.52
N LYS A 60 23.15 3.35 9.21
CA LYS A 60 21.97 2.55 8.84
C LYS A 60 22.23 1.83 7.53
N ASP A 61 22.75 2.54 6.53
CA ASP A 61 23.06 1.97 5.22
C ASP A 61 24.09 0.83 5.33
N GLU A 62 25.14 1.02 6.13
CA GLU A 62 26.12 -0.03 6.43
C GLU A 62 25.45 -1.27 7.04
N GLN A 63 24.57 -1.07 8.03
CA GLN A 63 23.85 -2.17 8.70
C GLN A 63 22.88 -2.89 7.76
N VAL A 64 22.14 -2.16 6.93
CA VAL A 64 21.22 -2.72 5.94
C VAL A 64 21.99 -3.50 4.88
N ASN A 65 23.10 -2.96 4.36
CA ASN A 65 23.93 -3.64 3.37
C ASN A 65 24.55 -4.92 3.92
N ALA A 66 25.08 -4.89 5.14
CA ALA A 66 25.62 -6.07 5.80
C ALA A 66 24.52 -7.13 6.04
N PHE A 67 23.33 -6.71 6.46
CA PHE A 67 22.18 -7.59 6.64
C PHE A 67 21.75 -8.24 5.32
N ASN A 68 21.58 -7.46 4.25
CA ASN A 68 21.19 -7.96 2.93
C ASN A 68 22.23 -8.93 2.35
N ALA A 69 23.52 -8.60 2.46
CA ALA A 69 24.59 -9.50 2.07
C ALA A 69 24.55 -10.82 2.86
N GLY A 70 24.23 -10.75 4.15
CA GLY A 70 24.06 -11.94 5.00
C GLY A 70 22.82 -12.76 4.65
N VAL A 71 21.70 -12.13 4.29
CA VAL A 71 20.49 -12.80 3.80
C VAL A 71 20.78 -13.54 2.50
N LEU A 72 21.37 -12.87 1.51
CA LEU A 72 21.73 -13.46 0.22
C LEU A 72 22.81 -14.54 0.35
N GLY A 73 23.74 -14.36 1.29
CA GLY A 73 24.78 -15.33 1.63
C GLY A 73 24.31 -16.48 2.53
N GLY A 74 23.06 -16.48 3.00
CA GLY A 74 22.50 -17.52 3.86
C GLY A 74 23.05 -17.54 5.30
N THR A 75 23.70 -16.47 5.76
CA THR A 75 24.23 -16.35 7.13
C THR A 75 23.24 -15.73 8.11
N VAL A 76 22.23 -15.01 7.60
CA VAL A 76 21.10 -14.52 8.40
C VAL A 76 20.03 -15.62 8.48
N PRO A 77 19.65 -16.09 9.69
CA PRO A 77 18.60 -17.09 9.82
C PRO A 77 17.24 -16.54 9.39
N THR A 78 16.46 -17.39 8.72
CA THR A 78 15.06 -17.07 8.38
C THR A 78 14.22 -16.97 9.64
N ALA A 79 13.39 -15.94 9.74
CA ALA A 79 12.37 -15.82 10.76
C ALA A 79 11.24 -16.85 10.57
N SER A 80 10.88 -17.12 9.31
CA SER A 80 10.02 -18.24 8.94
C SER A 80 10.42 -18.80 7.59
N ASN A 81 10.14 -20.08 7.39
CA ASN A 81 10.34 -20.77 6.12
C ASN A 81 9.12 -21.67 5.89
N SER A 82 8.43 -21.45 4.78
CA SER A 82 7.22 -22.18 4.43
C SER A 82 7.20 -22.52 2.95
N GLU A 83 6.71 -23.69 2.62
CA GLU A 83 6.34 -24.04 1.25
C GLU A 83 4.82 -23.89 1.10
N MET A 84 4.40 -23.23 0.03
CA MET A 84 2.99 -23.08 -0.31
C MET A 84 2.73 -23.73 -1.66
N GLU A 85 1.74 -24.62 -1.69
CA GLU A 85 1.23 -25.20 -2.93
C GLU A 85 0.09 -24.35 -3.47
N PHE A 86 0.18 -24.03 -4.76
CA PHE A 86 -0.86 -23.38 -5.54
C PHE A 86 -1.40 -24.38 -6.55
N SER A 87 -2.72 -24.46 -6.66
CA SER A 87 -3.41 -25.14 -7.75
C SER A 87 -3.38 -24.30 -9.02
N LEU A 88 -3.18 -24.95 -10.16
CA LEU A 88 -3.27 -24.36 -11.48
C LEU A 88 -4.48 -24.94 -12.21
N ASN A 89 -5.30 -24.07 -12.78
CA ASN A 89 -6.40 -24.45 -13.65
C ASN A 89 -6.48 -23.51 -14.84
N LYS A 90 -6.56 -24.06 -16.05
CA LYS A 90 -6.76 -23.30 -17.28
C LYS A 90 -8.24 -23.31 -17.67
N ALA A 91 -8.75 -22.14 -18.04
CA ALA A 91 -10.05 -21.96 -18.64
C ALA A 91 -9.92 -21.18 -19.95
N VAL A 92 -10.82 -21.42 -20.90
CA VAL A 92 -10.96 -20.58 -22.10
C VAL A 92 -12.07 -19.58 -21.82
N VAL A 93 -11.73 -18.29 -21.79
CA VAL A 93 -12.67 -17.18 -21.59
C VAL A 93 -12.75 -16.34 -22.86
N GLU A 94 -13.71 -15.40 -22.94
CA GLU A 94 -13.85 -14.51 -24.10
C GLU A 94 -12.56 -13.73 -24.42
N ALA A 95 -11.77 -13.42 -23.38
CA ALA A 95 -10.49 -12.72 -23.51
C ALA A 95 -9.31 -13.62 -23.94
N GLY A 96 -9.50 -14.94 -24.10
CA GLY A 96 -8.47 -15.91 -24.45
C GLY A 96 -8.27 -16.99 -23.39
N ASP A 97 -7.07 -17.59 -23.38
CA ASP A 97 -6.69 -18.53 -22.33
C ASP A 97 -6.46 -17.78 -21.00
N GLU A 98 -7.15 -18.22 -19.95
CA GLU A 98 -6.97 -17.76 -18.58
C GLU A 98 -6.42 -18.87 -17.71
N TYR A 99 -5.40 -18.55 -16.92
CA TYR A 99 -4.90 -19.42 -15.85
C TYR A 99 -5.34 -18.88 -14.51
N THR A 100 -6.03 -19.72 -13.75
CA THR A 100 -6.37 -19.50 -12.34
C THR A 100 -5.32 -20.17 -11.47
N ILE A 101 -4.71 -19.39 -10.58
CA ILE A 101 -3.70 -19.80 -9.61
C ILE A 101 -4.35 -19.71 -8.22
N GLY A 102 -4.80 -20.85 -7.67
CA GLY A 102 -5.54 -20.91 -6.42
C GLY A 102 -4.70 -21.41 -5.25
N TYR A 103 -4.84 -20.84 -4.06
CA TYR A 103 -4.25 -21.37 -2.82
C TYR A 103 -5.23 -21.27 -1.66
N ASN A 104 -5.15 -22.22 -0.71
CA ASN A 104 -6.01 -22.25 0.47
C ASN A 104 -5.21 -21.91 1.72
N VAL A 105 -5.67 -20.92 2.49
CA VAL A 105 -5.11 -20.60 3.81
C VAL A 105 -6.24 -20.65 4.83
N GLY A 106 -6.13 -21.56 5.79
CA GLY A 106 -7.09 -21.65 6.89
C GLY A 106 -8.53 -21.88 6.43
N GLY A 107 -8.74 -22.64 5.36
CA GLY A 107 -10.07 -22.90 4.79
C GLY A 107 -10.62 -21.78 3.90
N THR A 108 -9.86 -20.70 3.70
CA THR A 108 -10.21 -19.63 2.75
C THR A 108 -9.42 -19.81 1.46
N ASP A 109 -10.12 -19.89 0.33
CA ASP A 109 -9.52 -19.96 -0.99
C ASP A 109 -9.21 -18.56 -1.53
N TYR A 110 -8.02 -18.41 -2.10
CA TYR A 110 -7.54 -17.20 -2.73
C TYR A 110 -7.10 -17.51 -4.15
N PHE A 111 -7.37 -16.60 -5.09
CA PHE A 111 -7.15 -16.86 -6.51
C PHE A 111 -6.48 -15.68 -7.19
N SER A 112 -5.37 -15.92 -7.88
CA SER A 112 -4.84 -15.00 -8.90
C SER A 112 -5.18 -15.50 -10.29
N TYR A 113 -5.27 -14.59 -11.25
CA TYR A 113 -5.66 -14.85 -12.62
C TYR A 113 -4.62 -14.26 -13.55
N VAL A 114 -4.23 -15.02 -14.57
CA VAL A 114 -3.33 -14.58 -15.63
C VAL A 114 -4.04 -14.81 -16.95
N VAL A 115 -4.28 -13.73 -17.69
CA VAL A 115 -4.82 -13.78 -19.06
C VAL A 115 -3.76 -13.22 -19.99
N CYS A 116 -3.49 -13.89 -21.11
CA CYS A 116 -2.70 -13.27 -22.17
C CYS A 116 -3.60 -12.81 -23.32
N LYS A 117 -3.50 -11.53 -23.64
CA LYS A 117 -4.22 -10.90 -24.74
C LYS A 117 -3.33 -9.86 -25.40
N ASP A 118 -3.30 -9.84 -26.73
CA ASP A 118 -2.57 -8.84 -27.53
C ASP A 118 -1.11 -8.66 -27.07
N ASP A 119 -0.36 -9.77 -26.96
CA ASP A 119 1.04 -9.82 -26.47
C ASP A 119 1.28 -9.23 -25.07
N THR A 120 0.23 -9.14 -24.25
CA THR A 120 0.28 -8.59 -22.90
C THR A 120 -0.33 -9.57 -21.91
N LEU A 121 0.42 -9.82 -20.83
CA LEU A 121 -0.06 -10.54 -19.65
C LEU A 121 -0.81 -9.57 -18.76
N TYR A 122 -2.06 -9.91 -18.47
CA TYR A 122 -2.92 -9.25 -17.50
C TYR A 122 -2.97 -10.13 -16.26
N ILE A 123 -2.36 -9.66 -15.18
CA ILE A 123 -2.26 -10.38 -13.91
C ILE A 123 -3.15 -9.69 -12.90
N ALA A 124 -4.15 -10.40 -12.39
CA ALA A 124 -5.08 -9.93 -11.37
C ALA A 124 -5.00 -10.83 -10.14
N ARG A 125 -4.84 -10.23 -8.95
CA ARG A 125 -4.78 -10.99 -7.69
C ARG A 125 -6.13 -11.41 -7.15
N ASN A 126 -7.22 -10.87 -7.69
CA ASN A 126 -8.61 -11.24 -7.41
C ASN A 126 -9.51 -10.73 -8.55
N ARG A 127 -10.74 -11.25 -8.62
CA ARG A 127 -11.78 -10.74 -9.52
C ARG A 127 -12.67 -9.74 -8.81
N GLY A 128 -12.72 -8.52 -9.33
CA GLY A 128 -13.63 -7.48 -8.86
C GLY A 128 -13.35 -7.05 -7.42
N VAL A 129 -14.43 -6.72 -6.71
CA VAL A 129 -14.38 -6.24 -5.33
C VAL A 129 -14.28 -7.44 -4.38
N VAL A 130 -13.30 -7.41 -3.48
CA VAL A 130 -13.12 -8.44 -2.45
C VAL A 130 -13.53 -7.87 -1.11
N MET A 131 -14.51 -8.49 -0.47
CA MET A 131 -14.95 -8.09 0.86
C MET A 131 -13.89 -8.47 1.91
N ILE A 132 -13.64 -7.57 2.86
CA ILE A 132 -12.72 -7.78 3.97
C ILE A 132 -13.53 -8.16 5.21
N GLY A 133 -13.15 -9.23 5.90
CA GLY A 133 -13.81 -9.70 7.12
C GLY A 133 -14.74 -10.90 6.89
N PRO A 134 -15.56 -11.24 7.90
CA PRO A 134 -16.55 -12.32 7.80
C PRO A 134 -17.54 -12.11 6.65
N ALA A 135 -17.97 -13.19 6.00
CA ALA A 135 -18.86 -13.13 4.84
C ALA A 135 -20.25 -12.55 5.17
N ASP A 136 -20.73 -12.77 6.40
CA ASP A 136 -22.01 -12.27 6.92
C ASP A 136 -21.94 -10.84 7.44
N ASN A 137 -20.74 -10.36 7.80
CA ASN A 137 -20.52 -9.02 8.32
C ASN A 137 -19.16 -8.46 7.90
N PRO A 138 -19.01 -8.10 6.60
CA PRO A 138 -17.77 -7.56 6.11
C PRO A 138 -17.51 -6.18 6.73
N ILE A 139 -16.26 -5.91 7.07
CA ILE A 139 -15.79 -4.65 7.67
C ILE A 139 -15.25 -3.67 6.62
N GLY A 140 -15.24 -4.07 5.35
CA GLY A 140 -14.71 -3.27 4.26
C GLY A 140 -14.60 -4.04 2.96
N PHE A 141 -13.91 -3.46 2.00
CA PHE A 141 -13.59 -4.09 0.72
C PHE A 141 -12.25 -3.61 0.16
N THR A 142 -11.66 -4.42 -0.72
CA THR A 142 -10.50 -4.05 -1.54
C THR A 142 -10.80 -4.25 -3.02
N ILE A 143 -10.25 -3.37 -3.84
CA ILE A 143 -10.20 -3.46 -5.29
C ILE A 143 -8.72 -3.53 -5.65
N GLN A 144 -8.32 -4.60 -6.31
CA GLN A 144 -6.94 -4.81 -6.71
C GLN A 144 -6.77 -4.46 -8.19
N GLY A 145 -5.72 -3.69 -8.48
CA GLY A 145 -5.39 -3.30 -9.84
C GLY A 145 -4.92 -4.50 -10.66
N ILE A 146 -5.06 -4.37 -11.98
CA ILE A 146 -4.56 -5.34 -12.94
C ILE A 146 -3.15 -4.92 -13.34
N GLN A 147 -2.17 -5.79 -13.11
CA GLN A 147 -0.82 -5.60 -13.60
C GLN A 147 -0.79 -5.98 -15.09
N LYS A 148 -0.16 -5.14 -15.90
CA LYS A 148 0.05 -5.39 -17.33
C LYS A 148 1.54 -5.57 -17.59
N VAL A 149 1.92 -6.68 -18.21
CA VAL A 149 3.32 -6.96 -18.55
C VAL A 149 3.39 -7.45 -19.99
N PRO A 150 4.09 -6.75 -20.90
CA PRO A 150 4.34 -7.27 -22.24
C PRO A 150 5.03 -8.63 -22.20
N VAL A 151 4.67 -9.53 -23.11
CA VAL A 151 5.33 -10.85 -23.22
C VAL A 151 6.78 -10.71 -23.72
N HIS A 152 7.01 -9.71 -24.58
CA HIS A 152 8.31 -9.41 -25.17
C HIS A 152 8.98 -8.24 -24.47
N LEU A 153 9.52 -8.50 -23.27
CA LEU A 153 10.30 -7.52 -22.52
C LEU A 153 11.70 -7.34 -23.11
N LYS A 154 12.25 -6.14 -22.93
CA LYS A 154 13.66 -5.83 -23.14
C LYS A 154 14.21 -4.99 -21.98
N VAL A 155 15.52 -5.06 -21.79
CA VAL A 155 16.21 -4.21 -20.81
C VAL A 155 15.98 -2.74 -21.14
N GLY A 156 15.63 -1.96 -20.12
CA GLY A 156 15.27 -0.55 -20.22
C GLY A 156 13.77 -0.28 -20.44
N ASP A 157 12.94 -1.32 -20.60
CA ASP A 157 11.49 -1.12 -20.62
C ASP A 157 11.00 -0.58 -19.27
N VAL A 158 10.07 0.36 -19.34
CA VAL A 158 9.36 0.92 -18.18
C VAL A 158 7.94 0.37 -18.19
N LEU A 159 7.52 -0.22 -17.08
CA LEU A 159 6.20 -0.84 -16.96
C LEU A 159 5.20 0.12 -16.31
N GLU A 160 3.93 0.02 -16.71
CA GLU A 160 2.87 0.84 -16.13
C GLU A 160 2.61 0.43 -14.67
N PRO A 161 2.49 1.40 -13.75
CA PRO A 161 2.03 1.10 -12.41
C PRO A 161 0.54 0.72 -12.43
N PHE A 162 0.11 -0.01 -11.40
CA PHE A 162 -1.28 -0.34 -11.16
C PHE A 162 -1.68 0.03 -9.74
N THR A 163 -2.97 0.21 -9.49
CA THR A 163 -3.45 0.77 -8.23
C THR A 163 -4.36 -0.22 -7.51
N ASP A 164 -4.11 -0.39 -6.23
CA ASP A 164 -5.03 -1.04 -5.30
C ASP A 164 -5.69 0.01 -4.42
N ALA A 165 -6.96 -0.22 -4.12
CA ALA A 165 -7.70 0.56 -3.15
C ALA A 165 -8.31 -0.37 -2.10
N SER A 166 -8.31 0.05 -0.86
CA SER A 166 -8.96 -0.66 0.26
C SER A 166 -9.72 0.35 1.09
N PHE A 167 -10.93 -0.01 1.49
CA PHE A 167 -11.82 0.83 2.27
C PHE A 167 -12.42 -0.01 3.39
N MET A 168 -12.42 0.52 4.60
CA MET A 168 -13.24 -0.01 5.69
C MET A 168 -14.56 0.72 5.72
N PHE A 169 -15.64 -0.02 5.99
CA PHE A 169 -16.93 0.60 6.24
C PHE A 169 -16.86 1.45 7.52
N PRO A 170 -17.56 2.59 7.56
CA PRO A 170 -17.52 3.44 8.74
C PRO A 170 -18.02 2.69 9.98
N THR A 171 -17.27 2.83 11.07
CA THR A 171 -17.65 2.33 12.38
C THR A 171 -18.12 3.50 13.23
N THR A 172 -19.28 3.37 13.85
CA THR A 172 -19.83 4.41 14.73
C THR A 172 -19.74 3.99 16.19
N ALA A 173 -19.46 4.95 17.06
CA ALA A 173 -19.44 4.76 18.50
C ALA A 173 -20.01 5.99 19.21
N ASP A 174 -20.85 5.78 20.22
CA ASP A 174 -21.30 6.84 21.10
C ASP A 174 -20.17 7.20 22.07
N VAL A 175 -19.82 8.48 22.11
CA VAL A 175 -18.74 9.02 22.93
C VAL A 175 -19.22 10.20 23.75
N THR A 176 -18.51 10.49 24.83
CA THR A 176 -18.74 11.69 25.64
C THR A 176 -17.59 12.66 25.43
N LEU A 177 -17.89 13.82 24.84
CA LEU A 177 -16.96 14.92 24.67
C LEU A 177 -17.06 15.88 25.85
N LYS A 178 -15.94 16.53 26.18
CA LYS A 178 -15.86 17.47 27.30
C LYS A 178 -15.95 18.91 26.76
N LYS A 179 -16.97 19.65 27.19
CA LYS A 179 -17.12 21.08 26.87
C LYS A 179 -16.87 21.93 28.12
N LYS A 180 -16.05 22.98 28.00
CA LYS A 180 -15.94 23.98 29.07
C LYS A 180 -17.04 25.01 28.89
N VAL A 181 -17.89 25.15 29.91
CA VAL A 181 -18.92 26.18 29.96
C VAL A 181 -18.64 27.12 31.12
N PHE A 182 -18.97 28.40 30.92
CA PHE A 182 -18.87 29.38 31.99
C PHE A 182 -19.70 28.93 33.20
N SER A 183 -19.11 29.03 34.39
CA SER A 183 -19.78 28.64 35.64
C SER A 183 -20.11 29.89 36.46
N HIS A 184 -19.09 30.64 36.86
CA HIS A 184 -19.21 31.86 37.67
C HIS A 184 -17.92 32.68 37.62
N MET A 185 -17.95 33.90 38.15
CA MET A 185 -16.72 34.68 38.40
C MET A 185 -16.21 34.38 39.81
N ARG A 186 -14.89 34.21 39.96
CA ARG A 186 -14.23 34.12 41.27
C ARG A 186 -13.44 35.40 41.50
N THR A 187 -13.73 36.06 42.61
CA THR A 187 -12.98 37.23 43.06
C THR A 187 -12.14 36.84 44.27
N THR A 188 -10.83 37.06 44.18
CA THR A 188 -9.91 36.89 45.30
C THR A 188 -9.20 38.20 45.58
N SER A 189 -9.22 38.62 46.84
CA SER A 189 -8.46 39.78 47.31
C SER A 189 -7.26 39.29 48.10
N SER A 190 -6.06 39.66 47.64
CA SER A 190 -4.80 39.44 48.36
C SER A 190 -4.21 40.78 48.78
N ARG A 191 -3.48 40.78 49.89
CA ARG A 191 -2.67 41.92 50.32
C ARG A 191 -1.27 41.75 49.76
N GLU A 192 -0.88 42.63 48.85
CA GLU A 192 0.46 42.65 48.25
C GLU A 192 1.21 43.90 48.71
N PHE A 193 2.54 43.90 48.59
CA PHE A 193 3.38 45.06 48.88
C PHE A 193 4.31 45.29 47.69
N GLY A 194 4.29 46.51 47.14
CA GLY A 194 5.12 46.85 45.98
C GLY A 194 4.56 48.04 45.21
N PHE A 195 4.98 48.16 43.96
CA PHE A 195 4.42 49.14 43.03
C PHE A 195 3.03 48.68 42.57
N ALA A 196 2.06 49.58 42.65
CA ALA A 196 0.73 49.39 42.08
C ALA A 196 0.25 50.67 41.40
N THR A 197 -0.49 50.49 40.32
CA THR A 197 -1.21 51.57 39.63
C THR A 197 -2.69 51.36 39.87
N ASP A 198 -3.38 52.37 40.39
CA ASP A 198 -4.84 52.34 40.53
C ASP A 198 -5.46 52.37 39.13
N SER A 199 -6.22 51.33 38.78
CA SER A 199 -6.81 51.19 37.44
C SER A 199 -7.96 52.17 37.16
N ARG A 200 -8.49 52.86 38.18
CA ARG A 200 -9.54 53.89 38.04
C ARG A 200 -8.96 55.30 37.93
N THR A 201 -7.91 55.61 38.67
CA THR A 201 -7.32 56.96 38.68
C THR A 201 -6.06 57.07 37.82
N GLY A 202 -5.41 55.96 37.49
CA GLY A 202 -4.16 55.91 36.72
C GLY A 202 -2.91 56.27 37.55
N GLU A 203 -3.06 56.59 38.83
CA GLU A 203 -1.96 56.99 39.71
C GLU A 203 -1.15 55.78 40.17
N SER A 204 0.19 55.92 40.18
CA SER A 204 1.11 54.85 40.59
C SER A 204 1.79 55.19 41.91
N GLY A 205 1.89 54.21 42.81
CA GLY A 205 2.52 54.36 44.13
C GLY A 205 3.20 53.09 44.60
N PHE A 206 4.03 53.20 45.65
CA PHE A 206 4.74 52.07 46.27
C PHE A 206 4.30 51.90 47.73
N GLY A 207 3.82 50.70 48.08
CA GLY A 207 3.35 50.41 49.45
C GLY A 207 2.47 49.17 49.53
N PRO A 208 1.79 48.93 50.68
CA PRO A 208 0.82 47.85 50.79
C PRO A 208 -0.46 48.21 50.03
N TYR A 209 -0.95 47.29 49.21
CA TYR A 209 -2.20 47.47 48.48
C TYR A 209 -3.02 46.18 48.44
N ASN A 210 -4.33 46.32 48.26
CA ASN A 210 -5.23 45.18 48.07
C ASN A 210 -5.39 44.93 46.57
N LYS A 211 -4.93 43.78 46.12
CA LYS A 211 -5.12 43.34 44.74
C LYS A 211 -6.39 42.50 44.67
N THR A 212 -7.39 43.03 43.96
CA THR A 212 -8.59 42.27 43.64
C THR A 212 -8.42 41.67 42.26
N THR A 213 -8.27 40.35 42.20
CA THR A 213 -8.24 39.62 40.93
C THR A 213 -9.59 38.95 40.74
N THR A 214 -10.24 39.29 39.63
CA THR A 214 -11.48 38.62 39.21
C THR A 214 -11.15 37.73 38.01
N SER A 215 -11.43 36.44 38.12
CA SER A 215 -11.20 35.47 37.05
C SER A 215 -12.49 34.70 36.74
N ALA A 216 -12.70 34.39 35.47
CA ALA A 216 -13.80 33.55 35.04
C ALA A 216 -13.49 32.08 35.39
N VAL A 217 -14.41 31.43 36.10
CA VAL A 217 -14.35 30.00 36.42
C VAL A 217 -15.22 29.25 35.42
N TYR A 218 -14.63 28.26 34.78
CA TYR A 218 -15.29 27.36 33.84
C TYR A 218 -15.50 26.00 34.49
N LYS A 219 -16.66 25.39 34.25
CA LYS A 219 -16.92 23.99 34.58
C LYS A 219 -16.85 23.15 33.31
N THR A 220 -16.39 21.92 33.45
CA THR A 220 -16.43 20.95 32.35
C THR A 220 -17.75 20.20 32.43
N ILE A 221 -18.48 20.16 31.33
CA ILE A 221 -19.68 19.35 31.16
C ILE A 221 -19.43 18.27 30.12
N ASP A 222 -20.28 17.26 30.17
CA ASP A 222 -20.25 16.09 29.31
C ASP A 222 -21.31 16.29 28.23
N VAL A 223 -20.90 16.16 26.97
CA VAL A 223 -21.76 16.31 25.79
C VAL A 223 -21.71 15.00 25.03
N ALA A 224 -22.88 14.40 24.83
CA ALA A 224 -23.00 13.20 24.02
C ALA A 224 -22.70 13.53 22.56
N ALA A 225 -21.87 12.72 21.92
CA ALA A 225 -21.57 12.81 20.51
C ALA A 225 -21.46 11.41 19.92
N ARG A 226 -21.70 11.30 18.62
CA ARG A 226 -21.45 10.10 17.84
C ARG A 226 -20.15 10.30 17.08
N LYS A 227 -19.22 9.37 17.23
CA LYS A 227 -17.96 9.34 16.51
C LYS A 227 -18.07 8.35 15.36
N GLU A 228 -17.74 8.77 14.16
CA GLU A 228 -17.58 7.91 12.99
C GLU A 228 -16.09 7.76 12.64
N ILE A 229 -15.63 6.54 12.40
CA ILE A 229 -14.25 6.26 12.00
C ILE A 229 -14.29 5.43 10.72
N SER A 230 -13.61 5.92 9.69
CA SER A 230 -13.35 5.17 8.46
C SER A 230 -11.86 5.09 8.18
N PHE A 231 -11.46 4.01 7.51
CA PHE A 231 -10.09 3.79 7.07
C PHE A 231 -10.08 3.56 5.57
N SER A 232 -9.12 4.16 4.88
CA SER A 232 -8.84 3.85 3.49
C SER A 232 -7.35 3.73 3.25
N ALA A 233 -6.97 2.78 2.41
CA ALA A 233 -5.60 2.64 1.92
C ALA A 233 -5.60 2.65 0.40
N HIS A 234 -4.63 3.34 -0.17
CA HIS A 234 -4.38 3.42 -1.58
C HIS A 234 -2.92 3.04 -1.83
N SER A 235 -2.71 2.02 -2.66
CA SER A 235 -1.38 1.51 -2.98
C SER A 235 -1.15 1.59 -4.48
N ILE A 236 -0.06 2.25 -4.89
CA ILE A 236 0.42 2.25 -6.26
C ILE A 236 1.54 1.21 -6.34
N GLN A 237 1.29 0.14 -7.08
CA GLN A 237 2.21 -0.97 -7.29
C GLN A 237 2.95 -0.78 -8.61
N GLY A 238 4.19 -1.27 -8.70
CA GLY A 238 4.98 -1.15 -9.92
C GLY A 238 5.40 0.28 -10.23
N MET A 239 5.44 1.16 -9.23
CA MET A 239 5.94 2.52 -9.41
C MET A 239 7.43 2.46 -9.77
N ASN A 240 7.85 3.25 -10.75
CA ASN A 240 9.20 3.23 -11.29
C ASN A 240 9.68 1.84 -11.76
N ALA A 241 8.75 0.96 -12.16
CA ALA A 241 9.09 -0.38 -12.61
C ALA A 241 9.93 -0.34 -13.89
N VAL A 242 11.16 -0.85 -13.81
CA VAL A 242 12.10 -0.92 -14.93
C VAL A 242 12.68 -2.31 -15.08
N VAL A 243 12.79 -2.78 -16.32
CA VAL A 243 13.53 -4.01 -16.64
C VAL A 243 15.03 -3.69 -16.59
N SER A 244 15.71 -4.06 -15.51
CA SER A 244 17.12 -3.72 -15.26
C SER A 244 18.10 -4.71 -15.87
N GLY A 245 17.67 -5.93 -16.17
CA GLY A 245 18.55 -6.96 -16.73
C GLY A 245 17.84 -8.25 -17.10
N THR A 246 18.63 -9.24 -17.50
CA THR A 246 18.18 -10.61 -17.78
C THR A 246 19.10 -11.61 -17.10
N GLU A 247 18.54 -12.73 -16.64
CA GLU A 247 19.28 -13.82 -16.01
C GLU A 247 18.68 -15.16 -16.42
N GLU A 248 19.50 -16.21 -16.49
CA GLU A 248 19.00 -17.57 -16.65
C GLU A 248 18.60 -18.14 -15.29
N VAL A 249 17.37 -18.59 -15.17
CA VAL A 249 16.83 -19.18 -13.94
C VAL A 249 16.31 -20.58 -14.22
N THR A 250 16.51 -21.51 -13.29
CA THR A 250 16.01 -22.88 -13.39
C THR A 250 14.78 -23.07 -12.51
N VAL A 251 13.69 -23.55 -13.09
CA VAL A 251 12.45 -23.92 -12.38
C VAL A 251 12.08 -25.36 -12.76
N GLY A 252 11.92 -26.24 -11.78
CA GLY A 252 11.60 -27.66 -12.06
C GLY A 252 12.61 -28.37 -12.97
N GLY A 253 13.88 -27.93 -12.98
CA GLY A 253 14.93 -28.47 -13.85
C GLY A 253 14.95 -27.92 -15.29
N VAL A 254 14.02 -27.02 -15.65
CA VAL A 254 13.98 -26.34 -16.94
C VAL A 254 14.57 -24.94 -16.81
N ALA A 255 15.46 -24.57 -17.73
CA ALA A 255 16.06 -23.24 -17.79
C ALA A 255 15.12 -22.25 -18.53
N TYR A 256 14.98 -21.06 -17.97
CA TYR A 256 14.20 -19.95 -18.51
C TYR A 256 15.02 -18.67 -18.50
N THR A 257 14.78 -17.79 -19.46
CA THR A 257 15.24 -16.40 -19.38
C THR A 257 14.28 -15.61 -18.51
N ALA A 258 14.76 -15.11 -17.38
CA ALA A 258 14.04 -14.16 -16.54
C ALA A 258 14.48 -12.73 -16.85
N TYR A 259 13.52 -11.83 -16.79
CA TYR A 259 13.71 -10.38 -16.83
C TYR A 259 13.68 -9.85 -15.40
N ILE A 260 14.75 -9.19 -15.01
CA ILE A 260 14.87 -8.58 -13.68
C ILE A 260 14.11 -7.27 -13.72
N ILE A 261 13.05 -7.15 -12.91
CA ILE A 261 12.25 -5.93 -12.78
C ILE A 261 12.44 -5.40 -11.37
N GLU A 262 12.88 -4.15 -11.29
CA GLU A 262 13.00 -3.40 -10.03
C GLU A 262 11.85 -2.40 -9.97
N SER A 263 11.13 -2.36 -8.85
CA SER A 263 9.97 -1.48 -8.71
C SER A 263 9.67 -1.12 -7.26
N GLU A 264 8.82 -0.13 -7.09
CA GLU A 264 8.37 0.39 -5.80
C GLU A 264 6.87 0.16 -5.61
N SER A 265 6.50 -0.12 -4.37
CA SER A 265 5.12 -0.12 -3.89
C SER A 265 4.91 1.10 -2.97
N TRP A 266 4.04 2.00 -3.39
CA TRP A 266 3.74 3.24 -2.69
C TRP A 266 2.38 3.14 -2.02
N THR A 267 2.37 2.98 -0.70
CA THR A 267 1.12 2.86 0.06
C THR A 267 0.87 4.10 0.91
N ARG A 268 -0.32 4.69 0.76
CA ARG A 268 -0.83 5.75 1.64
C ARG A 268 -2.11 5.28 2.29
N SER A 269 -2.16 5.39 3.60
CA SER A 269 -3.37 5.13 4.38
C SER A 269 -3.87 6.43 5.00
N SER A 270 -5.18 6.54 5.15
CA SER A 270 -5.85 7.62 5.85
C SER A 270 -6.88 7.07 6.81
N VAL A 271 -6.96 7.68 7.98
CA VAL A 271 -8.03 7.49 8.95
C VAL A 271 -8.81 8.78 8.96
N THR A 272 -10.10 8.71 8.65
CA THR A 272 -11.01 9.84 8.80
C THR A 272 -11.79 9.64 10.09
N THR A 273 -11.99 10.73 10.84
CA THR A 273 -12.76 10.71 12.08
C THR A 273 -13.67 11.91 12.11
N ASP A 274 -14.97 11.65 12.12
CA ASP A 274 -16.02 12.65 12.10
C ASP A 274 -16.83 12.60 13.42
N TYR A 275 -17.39 13.72 13.83
CA TYR A 275 -18.13 13.83 15.10
C TYR A 275 -19.48 14.51 14.89
N GLU A 276 -20.56 13.82 15.27
CA GLU A 276 -21.91 14.38 15.28
C GLU A 276 -22.36 14.65 16.73
N SER A 277 -22.89 15.83 17.01
CA SER A 277 -23.34 16.25 18.34
C SER A 277 -24.52 17.20 18.18
N ALA A 278 -25.43 17.20 19.17
CA ALA A 278 -26.47 18.22 19.26
C ALA A 278 -25.88 19.64 19.48
N ASP A 279 -24.64 19.74 19.92
CA ASP A 279 -23.87 20.97 20.08
C ASP A 279 -22.84 21.08 18.94
N GLU A 280 -23.21 21.78 17.87
CA GLU A 280 -22.40 21.88 16.64
C GLU A 280 -20.98 22.42 16.92
N ALA A 281 -20.84 23.35 17.86
CA ALA A 281 -19.53 23.89 18.23
C ALA A 281 -18.61 22.82 18.83
N VAL A 282 -19.16 21.84 19.54
CA VAL A 282 -18.39 20.72 20.10
C VAL A 282 -17.95 19.77 18.99
N SER A 283 -18.81 19.48 18.02
CA SER A 283 -18.45 18.69 16.83
C SER A 283 -17.32 19.34 16.05
N GLN A 284 -17.45 20.63 15.71
CA GLN A 284 -16.43 21.38 14.98
C GLN A 284 -15.09 21.46 15.73
N GLU A 285 -15.11 21.66 17.05
CA GLU A 285 -13.89 21.66 17.86
C GLU A 285 -13.21 20.27 17.87
N ALA A 286 -14.00 19.20 17.96
CA ALA A 286 -13.50 17.82 17.96
C ALA A 286 -12.89 17.43 16.60
N GLU A 287 -13.54 17.80 15.49
CA GLU A 287 -13.03 17.62 14.12
C GLU A 287 -11.72 18.38 13.91
N ALA A 288 -11.68 19.66 14.30
CA ALA A 288 -10.47 20.47 14.21
C ALA A 288 -9.30 19.88 15.03
N PHE A 289 -9.61 19.33 16.21
CA PHE A 289 -8.63 18.64 17.04
C PHE A 289 -8.12 17.34 16.39
N ALA A 290 -9.03 16.52 15.83
CA ALA A 290 -8.68 15.30 15.12
C ALA A 290 -7.77 15.58 13.90
N ALA A 291 -8.14 16.54 13.06
CA ALA A 291 -7.34 16.98 11.91
C ALA A 291 -5.93 17.46 12.32
N LYS A 292 -5.83 18.17 13.45
CA LYS A 292 -4.54 18.60 14.01
C LYS A 292 -3.69 17.43 14.49
N ILE A 293 -4.27 16.41 15.11
CA ILE A 293 -3.56 15.19 15.49
C ILE A 293 -3.06 14.45 14.25
N GLN A 294 -3.92 14.27 13.24
CA GLN A 294 -3.56 13.60 12.00
C GLN A 294 -2.39 14.30 11.31
N THR A 295 -2.45 15.63 11.15
CA THR A 295 -1.35 16.42 10.57
C THR A 295 -0.04 16.27 11.37
N LYS A 296 -0.12 16.22 12.71
CA LYS A 296 1.06 15.98 13.55
C LYS A 296 1.64 14.58 13.36
N GLN A 297 0.79 13.57 13.24
CA GLN A 297 1.20 12.19 12.99
C GLN A 297 1.85 12.05 11.62
N GLU A 298 1.24 12.58 10.55
CA GLU A 298 1.79 12.57 9.19
C GLU A 298 3.19 13.23 9.16
N ARG A 299 3.34 14.41 9.75
CA ARG A 299 4.64 15.08 9.87
C ARG A 299 5.66 14.27 10.66
N LEU A 300 5.22 13.59 11.72
CA LEU A 300 6.10 12.71 12.50
C LEU A 300 6.58 11.51 11.67
N MET A 301 5.67 10.89 10.90
CA MET A 301 5.97 9.77 10.02
C MET A 301 6.98 10.15 8.93
N THR A 302 6.78 11.30 8.26
CA THR A 302 7.73 11.83 7.28
C THR A 302 9.08 12.16 7.92
N ARG A 303 9.09 12.84 9.08
CA ARG A 303 10.35 13.17 9.78
C ARG A 303 11.13 11.94 10.22
N LYS A 304 10.44 10.84 10.52
CA LYS A 304 11.04 9.57 10.93
C LYS A 304 11.45 8.68 9.75
N GLY A 305 11.18 9.10 8.52
CA GLY A 305 11.51 8.34 7.30
C GLY A 305 10.57 7.17 7.02
N PHE A 306 9.46 7.03 7.75
CA PHE A 306 8.47 5.97 7.47
C PHE A 306 7.69 6.22 6.18
N THR A 307 7.57 7.49 5.79
CA THR A 307 6.92 7.91 4.55
C THR A 307 7.79 8.91 3.81
N ASN A 308 7.72 8.91 2.48
CA ASN A 308 8.32 9.96 1.65
C ASN A 308 7.63 11.32 1.87
N LYS A 309 8.13 12.37 1.19
CA LYS A 309 7.60 13.75 1.30
C LYS A 309 6.14 13.89 0.83
N LEU A 310 5.63 12.92 0.08
CA LEU A 310 4.25 12.87 -0.41
C LEU A 310 3.32 12.08 0.53
N GLY A 311 3.85 11.56 1.65
CA GLY A 311 3.09 10.80 2.65
C GLY A 311 2.90 9.31 2.32
N TYR A 312 3.65 8.77 1.36
CA TYR A 312 3.61 7.35 1.02
C TYR A 312 4.68 6.57 1.77
N MET A 313 4.31 5.43 2.33
CA MET A 313 5.24 4.36 2.67
C MET A 313 5.73 3.75 1.36
N VAL A 314 7.06 3.71 1.16
CA VAL A 314 7.67 3.17 -0.04
C VAL A 314 8.38 1.87 0.31
N MET A 315 7.95 0.78 -0.32
CA MET A 315 8.62 -0.52 -0.24
C MET A 315 9.23 -0.86 -1.59
N TYR A 316 10.42 -1.45 -1.58
CA TYR A 316 11.11 -1.83 -2.80
C TYR A 316 10.89 -3.32 -3.08
N SER A 317 10.87 -3.68 -4.36
CA SER A 317 10.83 -5.07 -4.78
C SER A 317 11.71 -5.29 -6.00
N LYS A 318 12.32 -6.47 -6.04
CA LYS A 318 13.07 -6.98 -7.18
C LYS A 318 12.51 -8.33 -7.57
N VAL A 319 12.09 -8.48 -8.82
CA VAL A 319 11.46 -9.70 -9.31
C VAL A 319 12.17 -10.25 -10.53
N TRP A 320 12.26 -11.57 -10.62
CA TRP A 320 12.71 -12.29 -11.80
C TRP A 320 11.47 -12.78 -12.52
N PHE A 321 11.05 -12.05 -13.56
CA PHE A 321 9.83 -12.30 -14.29
C PHE A 321 10.09 -13.21 -15.50
N VAL A 322 9.35 -14.30 -15.61
CA VAL A 322 9.43 -15.22 -16.75
C VAL A 322 8.10 -15.18 -17.50
N PRO A 323 8.02 -14.50 -18.67
CA PRO A 323 6.79 -14.37 -19.43
C PRO A 323 6.15 -15.72 -19.76
N ALA A 324 6.96 -16.73 -20.10
CA ALA A 324 6.48 -18.08 -20.39
C ALA A 324 5.79 -18.76 -19.20
N LEU A 325 6.11 -18.38 -17.96
CA LEU A 325 5.47 -18.89 -16.75
C LEU A 325 4.37 -17.94 -16.23
N GLY A 326 4.07 -16.86 -16.96
CA GLY A 326 3.00 -15.91 -16.64
C GLY A 326 3.25 -15.06 -15.40
N GLY A 327 4.46 -15.06 -14.82
CA GLY A 327 4.69 -14.43 -13.52
C GLY A 327 6.15 -14.38 -13.06
N ALA A 328 6.33 -13.83 -11.86
CA ALA A 328 7.61 -13.80 -11.17
C ALA A 328 7.96 -15.19 -10.59
N VAL A 329 9.19 -15.65 -10.83
CA VAL A 329 9.71 -16.91 -10.29
C VAL A 329 10.62 -16.71 -9.09
N ILE A 330 11.18 -15.50 -8.94
CA ILE A 330 11.85 -15.06 -7.72
C ILE A 330 11.32 -13.67 -7.39
N THR A 331 11.08 -13.40 -6.11
CA THR A 331 10.74 -12.06 -5.62
C THR A 331 11.52 -11.80 -4.35
N GLU A 332 12.23 -10.70 -4.33
CA GLU A 332 12.83 -10.10 -3.14
C GLU A 332 12.02 -8.87 -2.77
N ALA A 333 11.44 -8.88 -1.57
CA ALA A 333 10.71 -7.75 -1.02
C ALA A 333 11.54 -7.08 0.08
N TYR A 334 11.57 -5.76 0.05
CA TYR A 334 12.37 -4.94 0.94
C TYR A 334 11.44 -4.03 1.76
N ASP A 335 11.79 -3.79 3.02
CA ASP A 335 11.09 -2.80 3.83
C ASP A 335 11.48 -1.36 3.44
N THR A 336 10.91 -0.38 4.15
CA THR A 336 11.19 1.06 3.95
C THR A 336 12.64 1.46 4.22
N THR A 337 13.44 0.59 4.82
CA THR A 337 14.87 0.83 5.07
C THR A 337 15.76 0.20 4.00
N GLY A 338 15.18 -0.56 3.07
CA GLY A 338 15.92 -1.33 2.08
C GLY A 338 16.44 -2.67 2.60
N ALA A 339 15.96 -3.15 3.76
CA ALA A 339 16.33 -4.48 4.26
C ALA A 339 15.42 -5.55 3.64
N ILE A 340 15.99 -6.67 3.20
CA ILE A 340 15.24 -7.81 2.67
C ILE A 340 14.34 -8.38 3.77
N THR A 341 13.03 -8.39 3.54
CA THR A 341 12.05 -8.96 4.46
C THR A 341 11.54 -10.31 4.01
N THR A 342 11.48 -10.53 2.69
CA THR A 342 10.91 -11.75 2.12
C THR A 342 11.66 -12.12 0.84
N ILE A 343 11.97 -13.42 0.71
CA ILE A 343 12.38 -14.02 -0.56
C ILE A 343 11.36 -15.12 -0.89
N MET A 344 10.72 -14.97 -2.05
CA MET A 344 9.83 -15.97 -2.62
C MET A 344 10.50 -16.60 -3.83
N ARG A 345 10.44 -17.92 -3.96
CA ARG A 345 11.02 -18.66 -5.10
C ARG A 345 10.06 -19.75 -5.56
N LEU A 346 9.72 -19.72 -6.85
CA LEU A 346 9.02 -20.80 -7.52
C LEU A 346 9.98 -21.98 -7.67
N VAL A 347 9.65 -23.08 -7.01
CA VAL A 347 10.51 -24.27 -6.95
C VAL A 347 10.24 -25.17 -8.14
N LYS A 348 8.96 -25.41 -8.43
CA LYS A 348 8.51 -26.32 -9.50
C LYS A 348 7.09 -25.99 -9.96
N VAL A 349 6.79 -26.43 -11.18
CA VAL A 349 5.48 -26.43 -11.82
C VAL A 349 5.26 -27.86 -12.34
N GLU A 350 4.16 -28.50 -11.93
CA GLU A 350 3.83 -29.90 -12.24
C GLU A 350 2.42 -30.06 -12.78
#